data_AF-A0A956R3X0-F1
#
_entry.id   AF-A0A956R3X0-F1
#
_cell.length_a   1.000
_cell.length_b   1.000
_cell.length_c   1.000
_cell.angle_alpha   90.00
_cell.angle_beta   90.00
_cell.angle_gamma   90.00
#
_symmetry.space_group_name_H-M   'P 1'
#
loop_
_entity.id
_entity.type
_entity.pdbx_description
1 polymer ?
#
loop_
_entity_poly.entity_id
_entity_poly.type
_entity_poly.pdbx_seq_one_letter_code
_entity_poly.pdbx_strand_id
1 'polypeptide(L)'
;LIVVPADSDAKIPLGYSQRGVTYRLCDHRSGDAIVTGTGKQQRKYEVQGTGGPVELPTPPVLEDVNYKIMAIRQAGNFTKLGERAAWLHTQVTLKEGVDTTLDAHIEAQILDGTLDNPRSSDARLVYHGDAVDVLVDLSQEGVQYELVDHAQPDRVLSTATVIGTGGTIALRSLAMTEDIDLRVRARKAIDEEHAGGVIREALLDLILPLRVRASLEPQVVITGGEVLAYGGNSKLEVRDRQASATYRVWIRDAFDEVYVYDPNPAVPVVEVAVPAASEGEEARTVRLARSEYKRWWYSPARFAAITAGTVSGTSVGFTLGPFSHDQEVIVQALKTHQYGPLDRPSVGARDTAVELRQARAVLVGPEPKPSLRVRVREGIDQPATVELLAGEPGVHYSLVKTGGKATVAQTAYVHQRDDADSRFNKGVGQLRVEGDLVVVRDGAEVPSDRSREAPSNARLELSGVVDGTRWKLVARQTMNDLEVELQGRANTGTAPQASLESPTVAAGSSAKVTVAASDAAMRYLLEDGAGKVLASAVGTGAELILDSGALEAGTRLW
;
A
#
# COMPACT_ATOMS: atom_id res chain seq x y z
N LEU A 1 17.51 -11.13 49.65
CA LEU A 1 17.08 -12.47 49.24
C LEU A 1 17.80 -12.76 47.93
N ILE A 2 18.52 -13.87 47.84
CA ILE A 2 19.20 -14.32 46.63
C ILE A 2 18.59 -15.68 46.28
N VAL A 3 18.02 -15.84 45.09
CA VAL A 3 17.53 -17.14 44.64
C VAL A 3 18.64 -17.80 43.83
N VAL A 4 19.09 -18.95 44.28
CA VAL A 4 20.17 -19.71 43.64
C VAL A 4 19.59 -20.98 43.03
N PRO A 5 20.08 -21.40 41.87
CA PRO A 5 19.78 -22.72 41.37
C PRO A 5 20.08 -23.78 42.44
N ALA A 6 19.25 -24.80 42.50
CA ALA A 6 19.48 -25.95 43.35
C ALA A 6 20.86 -26.55 43.09
N ASP A 7 21.53 -26.98 44.16
CA ASP A 7 22.86 -27.61 44.15
C ASP A 7 23.97 -26.73 43.52
N SER A 8 23.78 -25.41 43.50
CA SER A 8 24.81 -24.46 43.08
C SER A 8 25.36 -23.66 44.26
N ASP A 9 26.65 -23.31 44.19
CA ASP A 9 27.22 -22.32 45.09
C ASP A 9 26.77 -20.91 44.70
N ALA A 10 26.56 -20.06 45.70
CA ALA A 10 26.26 -18.65 45.51
C ALA A 10 27.51 -17.81 45.83
N LYS A 11 27.52 -16.60 45.29
CA LYS A 11 28.45 -15.56 45.68
C LYS A 11 27.68 -14.39 46.27
N ILE A 12 27.90 -14.13 47.55
CA ILE A 12 27.24 -13.04 48.26
C ILE A 12 28.06 -11.77 48.03
N PRO A 13 27.53 -10.75 47.33
CA PRO A 13 28.24 -9.51 47.10
C PRO A 13 28.32 -8.69 48.39
N LEU A 14 29.53 -8.34 48.79
CA LEU A 14 29.81 -7.36 49.83
C LEU A 14 30.23 -6.06 49.15
N GLY A 15 29.30 -5.10 49.05
CA GLY A 15 29.50 -3.85 48.29
C GLY A 15 30.68 -2.99 48.77
N TYR A 16 31.14 -3.17 50.01
CA TYR A 16 32.37 -2.57 50.51
C TYR A 16 33.03 -3.50 51.55
N SER A 17 34.31 -3.79 51.37
CA SER A 17 35.11 -4.61 52.28
C SER A 17 36.32 -3.83 52.82
N GLN A 18 36.72 -4.10 54.06
CA GLN A 18 37.88 -3.43 54.67
C GLN A 18 39.16 -4.23 54.46
N ARG A 19 40.26 -3.55 54.09
CA ARG A 19 41.60 -4.18 54.08
C ARG A 19 41.99 -4.71 55.46
N GLY A 20 42.51 -5.93 55.48
CA GLY A 20 42.92 -6.62 56.71
C GLY A 20 41.77 -7.21 57.53
N VAL A 21 40.56 -7.30 56.96
CA VAL A 21 39.40 -7.98 57.55
C VAL A 21 39.05 -9.20 56.70
N THR A 22 38.88 -10.35 57.33
CA THR A 22 38.36 -11.57 56.72
C THR A 22 36.87 -11.65 56.99
N TYR A 23 36.08 -11.83 55.94
CA TYR A 23 34.64 -12.03 56.03
C TYR A 23 34.37 -13.53 55.95
N ARG A 24 33.61 -14.06 56.90
CA ARG A 24 33.31 -15.49 57.02
C ARG A 24 31.81 -15.72 57.03
N LEU A 25 31.38 -16.75 56.30
CA LEU A 25 30.00 -17.22 56.30
C LEU A 25 29.73 -18.07 57.56
N CYS A 26 28.64 -17.77 58.26
CA CYS A 26 28.22 -18.49 59.45
C CYS A 26 26.75 -18.91 59.35
N ASP A 27 26.41 -20.03 59.99
CA ASP A 27 25.02 -20.48 60.14
C ASP A 27 24.22 -19.45 60.95
N HIS A 28 22.99 -19.16 60.51
CA HIS A 28 22.18 -18.12 61.14
C HIS A 28 21.76 -18.46 62.57
N ARG A 29 21.49 -19.74 62.87
CA ARG A 29 20.93 -20.18 64.16
C ARG A 29 22.03 -20.37 65.20
N SER A 30 23.04 -21.16 64.88
CA SER A 30 24.17 -21.47 65.76
C SER A 30 25.21 -20.35 65.84
N GLY A 31 25.38 -19.59 64.74
CA GLY A 31 26.48 -18.64 64.62
C GLY A 31 27.82 -19.31 64.26
N ASP A 32 27.84 -20.63 64.08
CA ASP A 32 29.06 -21.37 63.77
C ASP A 32 29.51 -21.11 62.32
N ALA A 33 30.82 -21.18 62.11
CA ALA A 33 31.41 -21.06 60.78
C ALA A 33 30.92 -22.19 59.86
N ILE A 34 30.53 -21.84 58.63
CA ILE A 34 30.23 -22.84 57.62
C ILE A 34 31.54 -23.42 57.10
N VAL A 35 31.69 -24.75 57.20
CA VAL A 35 32.84 -25.50 56.71
C VAL A 35 32.34 -26.81 56.10
N THR A 36 32.84 -27.18 54.93
CA THR A 36 32.52 -28.47 54.28
C THR A 36 33.77 -29.35 54.17
N GLY A 37 33.61 -30.67 54.25
CA GLY A 37 34.71 -31.66 54.25
C GLY A 37 35.28 -32.00 55.62
N THR A 38 36.13 -33.03 55.70
CA THR A 38 36.73 -33.53 56.94
C THR A 38 38.26 -33.49 56.93
N GLY A 39 38.87 -33.21 58.08
CA GLY A 39 40.33 -33.20 58.23
C GLY A 39 41.04 -32.15 57.37
N LYS A 40 42.07 -32.56 56.63
CA LYS A 40 42.90 -31.67 55.79
C LYS A 40 42.19 -31.14 54.54
N GLN A 41 40.97 -31.61 54.23
CA GLN A 41 40.18 -31.15 53.08
C GLN A 41 39.00 -30.24 53.46
N GLN A 42 39.07 -29.58 54.62
CA GLN A 42 38.06 -28.59 55.00
C GLN A 42 38.10 -27.36 54.08
N ARG A 43 36.99 -27.13 53.36
CA ARG A 43 36.75 -25.89 52.61
C ARG A 43 36.06 -24.89 53.53
N LYS A 44 36.71 -23.75 53.77
CA LYS A 44 36.16 -22.62 54.53
C LYS A 44 35.55 -21.62 53.56
N TYR A 45 34.39 -21.09 53.93
CA TYR A 45 33.69 -20.08 53.14
C TYR A 45 34.01 -18.70 53.70
N GLU A 46 35.20 -18.21 53.34
CA GLU A 46 35.72 -16.92 53.78
C GLU A 46 36.44 -16.17 52.64
N VAL A 47 36.40 -14.84 52.67
CA VAL A 47 37.05 -13.96 51.69
C VAL A 47 37.79 -12.82 52.40
N GLN A 48 38.97 -12.45 51.89
CA GLN A 48 39.75 -11.34 52.44
C GLN A 48 39.30 -10.01 51.83
N GLY A 49 39.04 -9.02 52.68
CA GLY A 49 38.65 -7.69 52.25
C GLY A 49 39.78 -6.94 51.55
N THR A 50 39.44 -6.29 50.44
CA THR A 50 40.39 -5.62 49.53
C THR A 50 40.37 -4.11 49.65
N GLY A 51 39.43 -3.53 50.41
CA GLY A 51 39.17 -2.08 50.40
C GLY A 51 38.10 -1.66 49.39
N GLY A 52 37.56 -2.61 48.61
CA GLY A 52 36.49 -2.42 47.63
C GLY A 52 35.48 -3.58 47.70
N PRO A 53 34.65 -3.77 46.67
CA PRO A 53 33.69 -4.88 46.64
C PRO A 53 34.40 -6.25 46.61
N VAL A 54 33.83 -7.23 47.30
CA VAL A 54 34.28 -8.63 47.29
C VAL A 54 33.08 -9.57 47.25
N GLU A 55 33.29 -10.79 46.77
CA GLU A 55 32.29 -11.85 46.70
C GLU A 55 32.61 -12.94 47.73
N LEU A 56 31.69 -13.18 48.66
CA LEU A 56 31.82 -14.24 49.67
C LEU A 56 31.17 -15.53 49.13
N PRO A 57 31.92 -16.63 48.92
CA PRO A 57 31.36 -17.87 48.40
C PRO A 57 30.49 -18.59 49.44
N THR A 58 29.53 -19.40 48.99
CA THR A 58 28.71 -20.29 49.83
C THR A 58 28.93 -21.75 49.48
N PRO A 59 28.55 -22.72 50.33
CA PRO A 59 28.37 -24.09 49.88
C PRO A 59 27.22 -24.20 48.86
N PRO A 60 27.12 -25.33 48.13
CA PRO A 60 25.93 -25.65 47.35
C PRO A 60 24.66 -25.50 48.19
N VAL A 61 23.68 -24.77 47.66
CA VAL A 61 22.41 -24.52 48.34
C VAL A 61 21.40 -25.60 47.93
N LEU A 62 21.07 -26.46 48.89
CA LEU A 62 20.16 -27.61 48.71
C LEU A 62 18.76 -27.40 49.27
N GLU A 63 18.57 -26.32 50.05
CA GLU A 63 17.30 -25.89 50.61
C GLU A 63 17.40 -24.40 50.99
N ASP A 64 16.26 -23.77 51.25
CA ASP A 64 16.19 -22.39 51.74
C ASP A 64 17.02 -22.21 53.03
N VAL A 65 18.08 -21.40 52.95
CA VAL A 65 19.04 -21.22 54.03
C VAL A 65 19.25 -19.75 54.38
N ASN A 66 19.45 -19.49 55.67
CA ASN A 66 19.82 -18.18 56.16
C ASN A 66 21.26 -18.22 56.68
N TYR A 67 22.07 -17.25 56.27
CA TYR A 67 23.42 -17.05 56.77
C TYR A 67 23.57 -15.72 57.50
N LYS A 68 24.52 -15.71 58.42
CA LYS A 68 25.13 -14.50 59.00
C LYS A 68 26.54 -14.35 58.48
N ILE A 69 27.05 -13.13 58.45
CA ILE A 69 28.42 -12.85 58.03
C ILE A 69 29.19 -12.26 59.21
N MET A 70 30.31 -12.86 59.54
CA MET A 70 31.23 -12.36 60.57
C MET A 70 32.44 -11.70 59.93
N ALA A 71 32.73 -10.46 60.32
CA ALA A 71 33.96 -9.75 59.96
C ALA A 71 35.00 -9.94 61.06
N ILE A 72 36.18 -10.44 60.68
CA ILE A 72 37.27 -10.77 61.59
C ILE A 72 38.49 -9.96 61.20
N ARG A 73 38.96 -9.08 62.08
CA ARG A 73 40.24 -8.40 61.93
C ARG A 73 41.29 -9.13 62.79
N GLN A 74 42.27 -9.73 62.13
CA GLN A 74 43.39 -10.35 62.83
C GLN A 74 44.23 -9.28 63.54
N ALA A 75 44.79 -9.65 64.71
CA ALA A 75 45.69 -8.77 65.44
C ALA A 75 46.95 -8.50 64.60
N GLY A 76 47.26 -7.24 64.36
CA GLY A 76 48.53 -6.87 63.77
C GLY A 76 49.65 -6.92 64.81
N ASN A 77 50.90 -6.99 64.36
CA ASN A 77 52.09 -6.93 65.21
C ASN A 77 52.16 -5.69 66.14
N PHE A 78 51.31 -4.67 65.90
CA PHE A 78 51.29 -3.40 66.61
C PHE A 78 50.07 -3.18 67.51
N THR A 79 49.10 -4.10 67.55
CA THR A 79 47.90 -3.98 68.40
C THR A 79 47.87 -5.11 69.43
N LYS A 80 48.11 -4.79 70.72
CA LYS A 80 47.98 -5.72 71.87
C LYS A 80 46.56 -6.24 72.12
N LEU A 81 45.58 -5.81 71.33
CA LEU A 81 44.21 -6.33 71.38
C LEU A 81 44.14 -7.50 70.41
N GLY A 82 43.74 -8.68 70.92
CA GLY A 82 43.57 -9.90 70.15
C GLY A 82 42.56 -9.77 69.01
N GLU A 83 42.23 -10.91 68.40
CA GLU A 83 41.27 -11.00 67.29
C GLU A 83 39.98 -10.20 67.61
N ARG A 84 39.61 -9.29 66.70
CA ARG A 84 38.37 -8.52 66.81
C ARG A 84 37.37 -9.04 65.79
N ALA A 85 36.25 -9.57 66.27
CA ALA A 85 35.16 -10.05 65.43
C ALA A 85 33.90 -9.17 65.62
N ALA A 86 33.17 -8.93 64.54
CA ALA A 86 31.87 -8.25 64.55
C ALA A 86 30.92 -8.90 63.55
N TRP A 87 29.65 -9.01 63.92
CA TRP A 87 28.60 -9.44 63.01
C TRP A 87 28.20 -8.30 62.08
N LEU A 88 28.09 -8.58 60.79
CA LEU A 88 27.42 -7.67 59.87
C LEU A 88 25.92 -7.69 60.17
N HIS A 89 25.27 -6.51 60.11
CA HIS A 89 23.83 -6.40 60.31
C HIS A 89 23.02 -7.08 59.19
N THR A 90 23.62 -7.29 58.02
CA THR A 90 22.98 -7.94 56.88
C THR A 90 22.79 -9.43 57.14
N GLN A 91 21.54 -9.86 57.21
CA GLN A 91 21.17 -11.27 57.08
C GLN A 91 21.06 -11.63 55.61
N VAL A 92 21.63 -12.76 55.21
CA VAL A 92 21.55 -13.25 53.83
C VAL A 92 20.63 -14.46 53.79
N THR A 93 19.49 -14.30 53.15
CA THR A 93 18.59 -15.42 52.83
C THR A 93 18.87 -15.88 51.42
N LEU A 94 19.23 -17.15 51.27
CA LEU A 94 19.35 -17.85 50.00
C LEU A 94 18.15 -18.78 49.86
N LYS A 95 17.47 -18.71 48.73
CA LYS A 95 16.40 -19.63 48.40
C LYS A 95 16.81 -20.54 47.26
N GLU A 96 16.46 -21.81 47.38
CA GLU A 96 16.70 -22.80 46.34
C GLU A 96 15.58 -22.71 45.29
N GLY A 97 15.95 -22.59 44.01
CA GLY A 97 14.99 -22.72 42.92
C GLY A 97 15.24 -21.80 41.72
N VAL A 98 14.21 -21.68 40.89
CA VAL A 98 14.17 -20.76 39.75
C VAL A 98 13.64 -19.42 40.22
N ASP A 99 14.37 -18.34 39.94
CA ASP A 99 13.92 -16.98 40.23
C ASP A 99 12.88 -16.55 39.19
N THR A 100 11.61 -16.47 39.61
CA THR A 100 10.51 -16.02 38.75
C THR A 100 10.46 -14.50 38.60
N THR A 101 11.23 -13.76 39.42
CA THR A 101 11.20 -12.30 39.47
C THR A 101 12.21 -11.64 38.54
N LEU A 102 12.99 -12.44 37.79
CA LEU A 102 13.91 -11.96 36.77
C LEU A 102 13.18 -11.06 35.76
N ASP A 103 13.83 -9.95 35.41
CA ASP A 103 13.34 -9.07 34.36
C ASP A 103 13.70 -9.66 32.99
N ALA A 104 12.84 -9.39 32.01
CA ALA A 104 13.06 -9.79 30.64
C ALA A 104 12.37 -8.80 29.70
N HIS A 105 12.90 -8.53 28.52
CA HIS A 105 12.27 -7.60 27.58
C HIS A 105 12.43 -8.03 26.13
N ILE A 106 11.44 -7.67 25.31
CA ILE A 106 11.46 -7.93 23.86
C ILE A 106 12.26 -6.80 23.18
N GLU A 107 13.25 -7.17 22.35
CA GLU A 107 13.95 -6.25 21.46
C GLU A 107 13.13 -5.98 20.18
N ALA A 108 12.17 -5.06 20.31
CA ALA A 108 11.36 -4.58 19.19
C ALA A 108 10.81 -3.17 19.45
N GLN A 109 10.22 -2.55 18.42
CA GLN A 109 9.60 -1.24 18.53
C GLN A 109 8.48 -1.26 19.58
N ILE A 110 8.38 -0.24 20.42
CA ILE A 110 7.25 -0.11 21.34
C ILE A 110 5.93 0.15 20.58
N LEU A 111 4.86 -0.51 21.00
CA LEU A 111 3.54 -0.30 20.40
C LEU A 111 3.00 1.10 20.72
N ASP A 112 3.10 1.61 21.94
CA ASP A 112 2.66 2.98 22.25
C ASP A 112 3.84 3.95 22.13
N GLY A 113 3.83 4.76 21.08
CA GLY A 113 4.89 5.74 20.84
C GLY A 113 4.84 6.96 21.75
N THR A 114 3.83 7.08 22.61
CA THR A 114 3.67 8.21 23.54
C THR A 114 4.30 7.94 24.92
N LEU A 115 4.78 6.73 25.18
CA LEU A 115 5.43 6.37 26.44
C LEU A 115 6.89 6.86 26.46
N ASP A 116 7.19 7.80 27.36
CA ASP A 116 8.54 8.35 27.55
C ASP A 116 9.50 7.37 28.24
N ASN A 117 8.98 6.44 29.05
CA ASN A 117 9.78 5.43 29.76
C ASN A 117 9.12 4.04 29.67
N PRO A 118 9.35 3.32 28.55
CA PRO A 118 8.82 1.98 28.33
C PRO A 118 9.21 1.02 29.44
N ARG A 119 8.26 0.27 29.98
CA ARG A 119 8.50 -0.91 30.81
C ARG A 119 8.68 -2.15 29.95
N SER A 120 9.28 -3.17 30.55
CA SER A 120 9.42 -4.50 29.95
C SER A 120 8.07 -5.15 29.60
N SER A 121 7.04 -4.86 30.40
CA SER A 121 5.67 -5.35 30.19
C SER A 121 4.86 -4.58 29.16
N ASP A 122 5.37 -3.46 28.62
CA ASP A 122 4.63 -2.68 27.63
C ASP A 122 4.72 -3.34 26.25
N ALA A 123 3.60 -3.40 25.52
CA ALA A 123 3.53 -4.11 24.27
C ALA A 123 4.60 -3.66 23.25
N ARG A 124 5.21 -4.63 22.58
CA ARG A 124 6.08 -4.39 21.42
C ARG A 124 5.39 -4.75 20.12
N LEU A 125 5.86 -4.19 19.02
CA LEU A 125 5.28 -4.33 17.69
C LEU A 125 6.32 -4.81 16.67
N VAL A 126 5.97 -5.84 15.91
CA VAL A 126 6.78 -6.37 14.80
C VAL A 126 5.96 -6.59 13.54
N TYR A 127 6.63 -6.84 12.41
CA TYR A 127 5.94 -7.24 11.19
C TYR A 127 5.53 -8.71 11.23
N HIS A 128 4.48 -9.04 10.48
CA HIS A 128 4.06 -10.43 10.29
C HIS A 128 5.20 -11.28 9.72
N GLY A 129 5.44 -12.43 10.36
CA GLY A 129 6.48 -13.39 9.98
C GLY A 129 7.86 -13.07 10.55
N ASP A 130 8.03 -11.92 11.23
CA ASP A 130 9.29 -11.63 11.92
C ASP A 130 9.42 -12.45 13.20
N ALA A 131 10.66 -12.77 13.55
CA ALA A 131 11.03 -13.30 14.86
C ALA A 131 11.68 -12.19 15.70
N VAL A 132 11.56 -12.30 17.02
CA VAL A 132 12.10 -11.36 18.01
C VAL A 132 13.11 -12.02 18.92
N ASP A 133 14.01 -11.22 19.47
CA ASP A 133 14.84 -11.61 20.60
C ASP A 133 14.21 -11.11 21.90
N VAL A 134 14.17 -11.99 22.89
CA VAL A 134 13.78 -11.66 24.27
C VAL A 134 15.01 -11.79 25.13
N LEU A 135 15.44 -10.67 25.72
CA LEU A 135 16.58 -10.64 26.62
C LEU A 135 16.10 -10.94 28.04
N VAL A 136 16.72 -11.91 28.70
CA VAL A 136 16.51 -12.21 30.13
C VAL A 136 17.71 -11.68 30.88
N ASP A 137 17.49 -10.68 31.73
CA ASP A 137 18.55 -10.01 32.47
C ASP A 137 18.94 -10.79 33.72
N LEU A 138 20.25 -10.81 34.02
CA LEU A 138 20.81 -11.51 35.19
C LEU A 138 20.33 -12.98 35.30
N SER A 139 20.34 -13.69 34.17
CA SER A 139 19.93 -15.10 34.10
C SER A 139 20.71 -15.97 35.10
N GLN A 140 20.06 -16.95 35.70
CA GLN A 140 20.70 -17.83 36.66
C GLN A 140 21.60 -18.86 35.94
N GLU A 141 22.84 -18.99 36.38
CA GLU A 141 23.82 -19.88 35.77
C GLU A 141 23.34 -21.35 35.76
N GLY A 142 23.40 -21.99 34.59
CA GLY A 142 23.02 -23.40 34.43
C GLY A 142 21.52 -23.69 34.49
N VAL A 143 20.65 -22.66 34.55
CA VAL A 143 19.21 -22.79 34.33
C VAL A 143 18.92 -22.74 32.83
N GLN A 144 18.05 -23.60 32.34
CA GLN A 144 17.61 -23.64 30.95
C GLN A 144 16.40 -22.73 30.75
N TYR A 145 16.43 -21.87 29.75
CA TYR A 145 15.39 -20.89 29.44
C TYR A 145 14.81 -21.11 28.05
N GLU A 146 13.49 -20.96 27.94
CA GLU A 146 12.71 -21.06 26.70
C GLU A 146 11.61 -20.00 26.65
N LEU A 147 11.23 -19.58 25.45
CA LEU A 147 10.01 -18.78 25.26
C LEU A 147 8.83 -19.70 25.08
N VAL A 148 7.72 -19.37 25.72
CA VAL A 148 6.45 -20.09 25.64
C VAL A 148 5.28 -19.13 25.45
N ASP A 149 4.16 -19.65 24.96
CA ASP A 149 2.89 -18.93 24.87
C ASP A 149 2.30 -18.75 26.28
N HIS A 150 1.96 -17.53 26.67
CA HIS A 150 1.32 -17.26 27.96
C HIS A 150 -0.04 -17.97 28.10
N ALA A 151 -0.82 -18.04 27.02
CA ALA A 151 -2.11 -18.72 27.02
C ALA A 151 -1.98 -20.24 27.01
N GLN A 152 -0.86 -20.77 26.50
CA GLN A 152 -0.58 -22.21 26.39
C GLN A 152 0.89 -22.50 26.74
N PRO A 153 1.27 -22.57 28.03
CA PRO A 153 2.68 -22.66 28.44
C PRO A 153 3.46 -23.89 27.94
N ASP A 154 2.76 -24.92 27.46
CA ASP A 154 3.38 -26.09 26.82
C ASP A 154 3.87 -25.80 25.38
N ARG A 155 3.33 -24.77 24.74
CA ARG A 155 3.68 -24.34 23.39
C ARG A 155 4.98 -23.53 23.44
N VAL A 156 6.08 -24.17 23.05
CA VAL A 156 7.39 -23.53 22.91
C VAL A 156 7.42 -22.65 21.66
N LEU A 157 7.89 -21.41 21.87
CA LEU A 157 7.99 -20.37 20.87
C LEU A 157 9.43 -19.90 20.63
N SER A 158 10.41 -20.42 21.38
CA SER A 158 11.84 -20.20 21.08
C SER A 158 12.36 -21.20 20.05
N THR A 159 13.34 -20.77 19.27
CA THR A 159 14.05 -21.61 18.29
C THR A 159 14.97 -22.64 18.95
N ALA A 160 15.44 -22.36 20.18
CA ALA A 160 16.27 -23.23 20.97
C ALA A 160 16.06 -22.96 22.47
N THR A 161 16.51 -23.92 23.30
CA THR A 161 16.72 -23.76 24.74
C THR A 161 18.06 -23.08 24.97
N VAL A 162 18.13 -22.08 25.87
CA VAL A 162 19.36 -21.35 26.18
C VAL A 162 19.74 -21.52 27.65
N ILE A 163 21.02 -21.76 27.93
CA ILE A 163 21.52 -21.93 29.30
C ILE A 163 21.92 -20.56 29.85
N GLY A 164 21.42 -20.23 31.05
CA GLY A 164 21.77 -19.01 31.77
C GLY A 164 23.24 -18.97 32.18
N THR A 165 23.77 -17.76 32.29
CA THR A 165 25.22 -17.51 32.43
C THR A 165 25.58 -16.59 33.59
N GLY A 166 24.60 -16.17 34.41
CA GLY A 166 24.78 -15.09 35.39
C GLY A 166 24.58 -13.69 34.78
N GLY A 167 24.66 -13.56 33.46
CA GLY A 167 24.44 -12.32 32.71
C GLY A 167 23.16 -12.32 31.87
N THR A 168 23.04 -11.36 30.97
CA THR A 168 21.92 -11.31 30.02
C THR A 168 22.06 -12.41 28.96
N ILE A 169 20.97 -13.14 28.71
CA ILE A 169 20.86 -14.11 27.61
C ILE A 169 19.76 -13.69 26.64
N ALA A 170 19.86 -14.10 25.38
CA ALA A 170 18.86 -13.84 24.35
C ALA A 170 18.12 -15.12 23.96
N LEU A 171 16.79 -15.07 24.01
CA LEU A 171 15.90 -16.11 23.53
C LEU A 171 15.30 -15.68 22.20
N ARG A 172 15.71 -16.32 21.10
CA ARG A 172 15.19 -16.04 19.76
C ARG A 172 13.87 -16.76 19.53
N SER A 173 12.81 -16.03 19.20
CA SER A 173 11.49 -16.59 18.91
C SER A 173 11.40 -17.26 17.53
N LEU A 174 10.37 -18.08 17.32
CA LEU A 174 9.88 -18.46 15.99
C LEU A 174 9.26 -17.24 15.28
N ALA A 175 8.97 -17.37 13.99
CA ALA A 175 8.26 -16.34 13.22
C ALA A 175 6.83 -16.13 13.76
N MET A 176 6.45 -14.89 14.03
CA MET A 176 5.17 -14.54 14.65
C MET A 176 4.16 -14.04 13.62
N THR A 177 2.99 -14.68 13.57
CA THR A 177 1.95 -14.36 12.59
C THR A 177 0.74 -13.66 13.22
N GLU A 178 0.56 -13.77 14.53
CA GLU A 178 -0.56 -13.17 15.25
C GLU A 178 -0.11 -12.51 16.55
N ASP A 179 -0.97 -11.63 17.09
CA ASP A 179 -0.75 -11.03 18.39
C ASP A 179 -0.70 -12.13 19.46
N ILE A 180 0.29 -12.05 20.33
CA ILE A 180 0.58 -13.09 21.32
C ILE A 180 1.22 -12.50 22.57
N ASP A 181 0.99 -13.11 23.72
CA ASP A 181 1.73 -12.78 24.93
C ASP A 181 2.77 -13.86 25.19
N LEU A 182 4.01 -13.45 25.34
CA LEU A 182 5.12 -14.37 25.59
C LEU A 182 5.37 -14.47 27.09
N ARG A 183 5.81 -15.66 27.51
CA ARG A 183 6.38 -15.92 28.83
C ARG A 183 7.70 -16.65 28.70
N VAL A 184 8.55 -16.49 29.71
CA VAL A 184 9.81 -17.23 29.81
C VAL A 184 9.61 -18.40 30.76
N ARG A 185 9.89 -19.60 30.27
CA ARG A 185 9.96 -20.82 31.07
C ARG A 185 11.39 -21.08 31.45
N ALA A 186 11.63 -21.38 32.72
CA ALA A 186 12.94 -21.67 33.26
C ALA A 186 12.94 -23.03 33.96
N ARG A 187 13.95 -23.85 33.66
CA ARG A 187 14.08 -25.24 34.11
C ARG A 187 15.48 -25.52 34.65
N LYS A 188 15.57 -26.19 35.80
CA LYS A 188 16.83 -26.70 36.35
C LYS A 188 16.66 -28.16 36.75
N ALA A 189 17.52 -29.03 36.23
CA ALA A 189 17.61 -30.41 36.70
C ALA A 189 18.33 -30.44 38.06
N ILE A 190 17.77 -31.17 39.01
CA ILE A 190 18.39 -31.53 40.29
C ILE A 190 18.73 -33.02 40.19
N ASP A 191 20.02 -33.35 40.32
CA ASP A 191 20.63 -34.68 40.15
C ASP A 191 20.69 -35.22 38.70
N GLU A 192 21.86 -35.07 38.06
CA GLU A 192 22.21 -35.84 36.84
C GLU A 192 22.60 -37.30 37.16
N GLU A 193 22.90 -37.61 38.43
CA GLU A 193 23.50 -38.90 38.83
C GLU A 193 22.51 -40.04 39.08
N HIS A 194 21.21 -39.76 39.20
CA HIS A 194 20.18 -40.79 39.41
C HIS A 194 19.05 -40.67 38.38
N ALA A 195 18.71 -41.79 37.72
CA ALA A 195 17.59 -41.90 36.79
C ALA A 195 16.26 -41.63 37.53
N GLY A 196 15.82 -40.37 37.48
CA GLY A 196 14.66 -39.85 38.21
C GLY A 196 14.77 -38.39 38.67
N GLY A 197 15.83 -37.67 38.27
CA GLY A 197 16.12 -36.29 38.68
C GLY A 197 14.91 -35.36 38.72
N VAL A 198 14.79 -34.61 39.81
CA VAL A 198 13.69 -33.68 40.05
C VAL A 198 13.96 -32.41 39.24
N ILE A 199 13.11 -32.10 38.27
CA ILE A 199 13.21 -30.83 37.53
C ILE A 199 12.45 -29.75 38.29
N ARG A 200 13.14 -28.66 38.65
CA ARG A 200 12.48 -27.43 39.07
C ARG A 200 12.11 -26.65 37.83
N GLU A 201 10.83 -26.45 37.63
CA GLU A 201 10.27 -25.68 36.52
C GLU A 201 9.43 -24.54 37.07
N ALA A 202 9.62 -23.35 36.51
CA ALA A 202 8.78 -22.20 36.79
C ALA A 202 8.64 -21.32 35.55
N LEU A 203 7.57 -20.53 35.51
CA LEU A 203 7.40 -19.43 34.58
C LEU A 203 7.82 -18.14 35.29
N LEU A 204 8.56 -17.27 34.60
CA LEU A 204 8.79 -15.93 35.11
C LEU A 204 7.45 -15.19 35.25
N ASP A 205 7.36 -14.35 36.26
CA ASP A 205 6.12 -13.64 36.61
C ASP A 205 5.70 -12.67 35.50
N LEU A 206 6.71 -12.09 34.83
CA LEU A 206 6.54 -11.12 33.76
C LEU A 206 5.85 -11.72 32.53
N ILE A 207 4.86 -11.00 32.01
CA ILE A 207 4.20 -11.27 30.73
C ILE A 207 4.72 -10.23 29.73
N LEU A 208 5.07 -10.69 28.53
CA LEU A 208 5.68 -9.87 27.48
C LEU A 208 4.73 -9.77 26.28
N PRO A 209 3.91 -8.71 26.18
CA PRO A 209 2.96 -8.57 25.10
C PRO A 209 3.66 -8.27 23.76
N LEU A 210 3.47 -9.14 22.78
CA LEU A 210 3.96 -8.97 21.42
C LEU A 210 2.79 -8.80 20.45
N ARG A 211 2.83 -7.75 19.65
CA ARG A 211 1.79 -7.40 18.68
C ARG A 211 2.38 -7.48 17.29
N VAL A 212 1.59 -7.98 16.35
CA VAL A 212 2.07 -8.34 15.01
C VAL A 212 1.25 -7.59 13.98
N ARG A 213 1.89 -6.74 13.19
CA ARG A 213 1.24 -6.03 12.07
C ARG A 213 0.58 -7.00 11.12
N ALA A 214 -0.39 -6.54 10.33
CA ALA A 214 -1.01 -7.36 9.31
C ALA A 214 0.02 -7.89 8.28
N SER A 215 -0.25 -9.06 7.72
CA SER A 215 0.53 -9.65 6.63
C SER A 215 0.47 -8.80 5.36
N LEU A 216 1.62 -8.68 4.69
CA LEU A 216 1.78 -7.98 3.40
C LEU A 216 1.46 -8.90 2.20
N GLU A 217 1.35 -10.20 2.44
CA GLU A 217 1.35 -11.26 1.43
C GLU A 217 -0.03 -11.76 0.94
N PRO A 218 -1.20 -11.45 1.55
CA PRO A 218 -2.50 -11.84 0.99
C PRO A 218 -2.60 -11.51 -0.50
N GLN A 219 -3.11 -12.45 -1.29
CA GLN A 219 -3.17 -12.28 -2.75
C GLN A 219 -4.31 -11.35 -3.12
N VAL A 220 -4.05 -10.39 -4.01
CA VAL A 220 -5.05 -9.46 -4.54
C VAL A 220 -5.42 -9.91 -5.94
N VAL A 221 -6.68 -10.28 -6.18
CA VAL A 221 -7.11 -10.84 -7.47
C VAL A 221 -8.32 -10.07 -7.98
N ILE A 222 -8.25 -9.58 -9.21
CA ILE A 222 -9.43 -9.05 -9.89
C ILE A 222 -10.17 -10.21 -10.56
N THR A 223 -11.46 -10.31 -10.31
CA THR A 223 -12.36 -11.35 -10.84
C THR A 223 -13.46 -10.67 -11.64
N GLY A 224 -13.76 -11.21 -12.83
CA GLY A 224 -14.65 -10.57 -13.81
C GLY A 224 -13.93 -9.79 -14.91
N GLY A 225 -12.60 -9.69 -14.86
CA GLY A 225 -11.76 -9.08 -15.88
C GLY A 225 -11.09 -7.78 -15.41
N GLU A 226 -9.88 -7.55 -15.91
CA GLU A 226 -9.10 -6.31 -15.72
C GLU A 226 -9.29 -5.33 -16.88
N VAL A 227 -9.84 -5.80 -18.00
CA VAL A 227 -10.24 -4.96 -19.15
C VAL A 227 -11.76 -4.96 -19.21
N LEU A 228 -12.36 -3.78 -19.04
CA LEU A 228 -13.81 -3.61 -18.92
C LEU A 228 -14.34 -2.68 -20.02
N ALA A 229 -15.61 -2.86 -20.37
CA ALA A 229 -16.34 -1.83 -21.11
C ALA A 229 -16.68 -0.64 -20.20
N TYR A 230 -16.87 0.54 -20.79
CA TYR A 230 -17.33 1.73 -20.08
C TYR A 230 -18.58 1.48 -19.24
N GLY A 231 -18.58 1.95 -18.00
CA GLY A 231 -19.63 1.73 -17.01
C GLY A 231 -19.64 0.31 -16.42
N GLY A 232 -18.68 -0.53 -16.78
CA GLY A 232 -18.55 -1.89 -16.29
C GLY A 232 -18.20 -1.97 -14.80
N ASN A 233 -18.50 -3.10 -14.18
CA ASN A 233 -18.12 -3.42 -12.80
C ASN A 233 -17.17 -4.61 -12.79
N SER A 234 -16.33 -4.69 -11.77
CA SER A 234 -15.48 -5.85 -11.51
C SER A 234 -15.51 -6.19 -10.03
N LYS A 235 -14.83 -7.26 -9.63
CA LYS A 235 -14.70 -7.65 -8.23
C LYS A 235 -13.24 -7.80 -7.87
N LEU A 236 -12.86 -7.37 -6.68
CA LEU A 236 -11.54 -7.64 -6.11
C LEU A 236 -11.68 -8.62 -4.96
N GLU A 237 -10.88 -9.68 -4.99
CA GLU A 237 -10.75 -10.64 -3.91
C GLU A 237 -9.38 -10.50 -3.24
N VAL A 238 -9.38 -10.35 -1.92
CA VAL A 238 -8.19 -10.59 -1.09
C VAL A 238 -8.26 -12.02 -0.61
N ARG A 239 -7.38 -12.90 -1.11
CA ARG A 239 -7.29 -14.32 -0.75
C ARG A 239 -6.23 -14.55 0.31
N ASP A 240 -6.32 -15.68 1.01
CA ASP A 240 -5.44 -16.04 2.12
C ASP A 240 -5.40 -14.95 3.20
N ARG A 241 -6.60 -14.43 3.51
CA ARG A 241 -6.75 -13.33 4.46
C ARG A 241 -6.24 -13.74 5.84
N GLN A 242 -5.60 -12.81 6.52
CA GLN A 242 -5.29 -12.95 7.94
C GLN A 242 -6.57 -12.74 8.76
N ALA A 243 -6.87 -13.68 9.66
CA ALA A 243 -8.15 -13.70 10.36
C ALA A 243 -8.37 -12.47 11.25
N SER A 244 -7.31 -11.97 11.89
CA SER A 244 -7.32 -10.79 12.76
C SER A 244 -7.25 -9.46 12.02
N ALA A 245 -7.02 -9.47 10.70
CA ALA A 245 -6.91 -8.28 9.89
C ALA A 245 -8.24 -7.93 9.20
N THR A 246 -8.48 -6.63 9.07
CA THR A 246 -9.53 -6.07 8.20
C THR A 246 -8.89 -5.44 6.97
N TYR A 247 -9.61 -5.43 5.86
CA TYR A 247 -9.08 -4.97 4.57
C TYR A 247 -9.91 -3.82 4.03
N ARG A 248 -9.26 -2.85 3.39
CA ARG A 248 -9.89 -1.75 2.65
C ARG A 248 -9.24 -1.63 1.29
N VAL A 249 -10.04 -1.43 0.26
CA VAL A 249 -9.54 -1.18 -1.09
C VAL A 249 -9.45 0.31 -1.31
N TRP A 250 -8.41 0.76 -2.01
CA TRP A 250 -8.21 2.15 -2.37
C TRP A 250 -8.01 2.24 -3.88
N ILE A 251 -8.77 3.11 -4.53
CA ILE A 251 -8.76 3.29 -5.98
C ILE A 251 -8.36 4.71 -6.37
N ARG A 252 -7.65 4.87 -7.48
CA ARG A 252 -7.27 6.16 -8.06
C ARG A 252 -7.37 6.09 -9.58
N ASP A 253 -7.89 7.14 -10.20
CA ASP A 253 -7.90 7.27 -11.67
C ASP A 253 -6.47 7.30 -12.23
N ALA A 254 -6.24 6.58 -13.32
CA ALA A 254 -4.97 6.55 -14.03
C ALA A 254 -4.87 7.80 -14.93
N PHE A 255 -4.03 8.74 -14.50
CA PHE A 255 -3.66 9.93 -15.28
C PHE A 255 -2.54 9.61 -16.25
N ASP A 256 -2.34 10.44 -17.28
CA ASP A 256 -1.35 10.12 -18.32
C ASP A 256 0.08 9.95 -17.80
N GLU A 257 0.42 10.69 -16.74
CA GLU A 257 1.73 10.61 -16.08
C GLU A 257 2.07 9.22 -15.52
N VAL A 258 1.07 8.35 -15.33
CA VAL A 258 1.29 7.00 -14.84
C VAL A 258 1.44 5.98 -15.96
N TYR A 259 1.14 6.27 -17.22
CA TYR A 259 1.31 5.26 -18.27
C TYR A 259 2.78 5.12 -18.64
N VAL A 260 3.24 3.88 -18.77
CA VAL A 260 4.64 3.56 -19.05
C VAL A 260 4.73 2.78 -20.35
N TYR A 261 5.33 3.39 -21.36
CA TYR A 261 5.46 2.81 -22.70
C TYR A 261 6.76 2.03 -22.89
N ASP A 262 7.77 2.25 -22.04
CA ASP A 262 9.01 1.48 -22.05
C ASP A 262 8.73 0.01 -21.70
N PRO A 263 9.08 -0.97 -22.56
CA PRO A 263 8.93 -2.38 -22.25
C PRO A 263 9.82 -2.86 -21.08
N ASN A 264 10.88 -2.11 -20.73
CA ASN A 264 11.79 -2.41 -19.63
C ASN A 264 11.83 -1.27 -18.60
N PRO A 265 10.71 -1.01 -17.88
CA PRO A 265 10.60 0.16 -17.05
C PRO A 265 11.57 0.12 -15.86
N ALA A 266 12.24 1.24 -15.60
CA ALA A 266 13.10 1.42 -14.41
C ALA A 266 12.30 1.60 -13.10
N VAL A 267 10.97 1.75 -13.20
CA VAL A 267 10.05 1.91 -12.07
C VAL A 267 9.13 0.69 -11.95
N PRO A 268 8.65 0.36 -10.74
CA PRO A 268 7.64 -0.68 -10.57
C PRO A 268 6.36 -0.33 -11.33
N VAL A 269 5.82 -1.28 -12.08
CA VAL A 269 4.58 -1.12 -12.84
C VAL A 269 3.55 -2.18 -12.45
N VAL A 270 2.28 -1.84 -12.66
CA VAL A 270 1.18 -2.78 -12.74
C VAL A 270 0.94 -3.06 -14.22
N GLU A 271 1.01 -4.33 -14.61
CA GLU A 271 0.81 -4.78 -15.98
C GLU A 271 -0.58 -5.37 -16.13
N VAL A 272 -1.30 -4.96 -17.19
CA VAL A 272 -2.58 -5.53 -17.58
C VAL A 272 -2.48 -6.04 -19.01
N ALA A 273 -2.80 -7.31 -19.20
CA ALA A 273 -2.86 -7.92 -20.52
C ALA A 273 -4.14 -7.50 -21.23
N VAL A 274 -4.00 -6.84 -22.38
CA VAL A 274 -5.10 -6.47 -23.25
C VAL A 274 -5.16 -7.47 -24.41
N PRO A 275 -6.28 -8.19 -24.57
CA PRO A 275 -6.44 -9.12 -25.68
C PRO A 275 -6.45 -8.36 -27.02
N ALA A 276 -6.04 -9.05 -28.09
CA ALA A 276 -6.15 -8.52 -29.45
C ALA A 276 -7.61 -8.12 -29.75
N ALA A 277 -7.81 -6.92 -30.31
CA ALA A 277 -9.16 -6.41 -30.58
C ALA A 277 -9.77 -7.06 -31.83
N SER A 278 -8.93 -7.50 -32.78
CA SER A 278 -9.34 -8.16 -34.02
C SER A 278 -8.41 -9.30 -34.43
N GLU A 279 -8.90 -10.17 -35.32
CA GLU A 279 -8.11 -11.27 -35.90
C GLU A 279 -6.91 -10.70 -36.70
N GLY A 280 -5.69 -11.08 -36.31
CA GLY A 280 -4.44 -10.58 -36.90
C GLY A 280 -3.75 -9.47 -36.10
N GLU A 281 -4.36 -8.96 -35.03
CA GLU A 281 -3.67 -8.13 -34.04
C GLU A 281 -3.02 -8.98 -32.94
N GLU A 282 -1.93 -8.49 -32.37
CA GLU A 282 -1.27 -9.13 -31.24
C GLU A 282 -1.84 -8.63 -29.92
N ALA A 283 -1.94 -9.52 -28.94
CA ALA A 283 -2.23 -9.11 -27.56
C ALA A 283 -1.10 -8.21 -27.06
N ARG A 284 -1.44 -7.21 -26.25
CA ARG A 284 -0.48 -6.25 -25.73
C ARG A 284 -0.54 -6.17 -24.21
N THR A 285 0.47 -5.51 -23.65
CA THR A 285 0.53 -5.21 -22.22
C THR A 285 0.50 -3.71 -22.02
N VAL A 286 -0.51 -3.23 -21.30
CA VAL A 286 -0.57 -1.85 -20.82
C VAL A 286 0.08 -1.82 -19.44
N ARG A 287 0.91 -0.80 -19.18
CA ARG A 287 1.66 -0.65 -17.93
C ARG A 287 1.32 0.67 -17.28
N LEU A 288 0.96 0.60 -16.01
CA LEU A 288 0.77 1.77 -15.15
C LEU A 288 1.90 1.79 -14.11
N ALA A 289 2.62 2.90 -14.02
CA ALA A 289 3.54 3.18 -12.93
C ALA A 289 2.78 3.05 -11.62
N ARG A 290 3.25 2.13 -10.79
CA ARG A 290 2.64 1.86 -9.49
C ARG A 290 2.89 3.06 -8.57
N SER A 291 1.90 3.44 -7.77
CA SER A 291 2.12 4.37 -6.66
C SER A 291 3.22 3.86 -5.73
N GLU A 292 3.92 4.77 -5.06
CA GLU A 292 5.04 4.42 -4.18
C GLU A 292 4.63 3.42 -3.11
N TYR A 293 5.21 2.21 -3.15
CA TYR A 293 4.94 1.19 -2.16
C TYR A 293 5.63 1.48 -0.84
N LYS A 294 4.87 1.44 0.26
CA LYS A 294 5.41 1.47 1.63
C LYS A 294 4.96 0.25 2.41
N ARG A 295 5.85 -0.29 3.25
CA ARG A 295 5.51 -1.41 4.17
C ARG A 295 4.59 -0.99 5.32
N TRP A 296 4.39 0.30 5.54
CA TRP A 296 3.41 0.87 6.45
C TRP A 296 2.38 1.65 5.65
N TRP A 297 1.17 1.74 6.18
CA TRP A 297 0.14 2.53 5.55
C TRP A 297 0.41 4.03 5.73
N TYR A 298 0.29 4.75 4.63
CA TYR A 298 0.06 6.19 4.59
C TYR A 298 -1.09 6.40 3.60
N SER A 299 -1.93 7.41 3.82
CA SER A 299 -3.00 7.71 2.85
C SER A 299 -2.35 8.29 1.60
N PRO A 300 -2.35 7.58 0.45
CA PRO A 300 -1.76 8.12 -0.76
C PRO A 300 -2.68 9.18 -1.34
N ALA A 301 -2.10 10.22 -1.94
CA ALA A 301 -2.86 11.32 -2.53
C ALA A 301 -3.71 10.82 -3.71
N ARG A 302 -4.90 11.41 -3.88
CA ARG A 302 -5.86 11.10 -4.96
C ARG A 302 -6.49 9.70 -4.93
N PHE A 303 -6.26 8.91 -3.88
CA PHE A 303 -6.97 7.64 -3.69
C PHE A 303 -8.27 7.82 -2.90
N ALA A 304 -9.32 7.13 -3.33
CA ALA A 304 -10.59 7.01 -2.62
C ALA A 304 -10.75 5.61 -2.02
N ALA A 305 -11.26 5.52 -0.79
CA ALA A 305 -11.44 4.26 -0.09
C ALA A 305 -12.79 3.59 -0.42
N ILE A 306 -12.76 2.27 -0.58
CA ILE A 306 -13.90 1.36 -0.63
C ILE A 306 -13.83 0.46 0.60
N THR A 307 -14.81 0.59 1.49
CA THR A 307 -14.78 -0.02 2.84
C THR A 307 -15.76 -1.18 3.03
N ALA A 308 -16.68 -1.42 2.09
CA ALA A 308 -17.67 -2.49 2.16
C ALA A 308 -17.14 -3.79 1.52
N GLY A 309 -16.43 -4.60 2.29
CA GLY A 309 -16.00 -5.94 1.90
C GLY A 309 -16.93 -7.02 2.45
N THR A 310 -17.14 -8.10 1.71
CA THR A 310 -17.88 -9.29 2.17
C THR A 310 -16.90 -10.43 2.43
N VAL A 311 -16.88 -10.95 3.66
CA VAL A 311 -16.04 -12.10 4.04
C VAL A 311 -16.68 -13.39 3.54
N SER A 312 -15.92 -14.24 2.85
CA SER A 312 -16.32 -15.58 2.46
C SER A 312 -15.15 -16.55 2.68
N GLY A 313 -15.23 -17.37 3.72
CA GLY A 313 -14.14 -18.29 4.10
C GLY A 313 -12.81 -17.56 4.37
N THR A 314 -11.77 -17.93 3.62
CA THR A 314 -10.42 -17.35 3.67
C THR A 314 -10.23 -16.13 2.77
N SER A 315 -11.31 -15.65 2.13
CA SER A 315 -11.26 -14.51 1.23
C SER A 315 -12.17 -13.37 1.67
N VAL A 316 -11.86 -12.16 1.23
CA VAL A 316 -12.71 -10.98 1.32
C VAL A 316 -12.93 -10.44 -0.09
N GLY A 317 -14.19 -10.27 -0.48
CA GLY A 317 -14.57 -9.73 -1.79
C GLY A 317 -15.07 -8.29 -1.70
N PHE A 318 -14.69 -7.48 -2.69
CA PHE A 318 -15.14 -6.10 -2.87
C PHE A 318 -15.72 -5.94 -4.27
N THR A 319 -16.83 -5.20 -4.39
CA THR A 319 -17.34 -4.77 -5.69
C THR A 319 -16.64 -3.48 -6.08
N LEU A 320 -16.11 -3.44 -7.30
CA LEU A 320 -15.48 -2.25 -7.88
C LEU A 320 -16.30 -1.73 -9.06
N GLY A 321 -16.25 -0.42 -9.26
CA GLY A 321 -17.01 0.28 -10.30
C GLY A 321 -18.38 0.79 -9.84
N PRO A 322 -19.20 1.32 -10.77
CA PRO A 322 -18.96 1.33 -12.21
C PRO A 322 -17.77 2.21 -12.58
N PHE A 323 -16.97 1.77 -13.55
CA PHE A 323 -15.79 2.50 -13.99
C PHE A 323 -16.03 3.27 -15.28
N SER A 324 -15.56 4.50 -15.34
CA SER A 324 -15.55 5.34 -16.55
C SER A 324 -14.15 5.68 -17.04
N HIS A 325 -13.12 5.36 -16.26
CA HIS A 325 -11.72 5.61 -16.57
C HIS A 325 -10.87 4.45 -16.04
N ASP A 326 -9.67 4.30 -16.57
CA ASP A 326 -8.66 3.40 -16.05
C ASP A 326 -8.34 3.75 -14.59
N GLN A 327 -8.15 2.74 -13.75
CA GLN A 327 -7.87 2.93 -12.33
C GLN A 327 -6.77 2.02 -11.81
N GLU A 328 -5.94 2.57 -10.93
CA GLU A 328 -5.04 1.81 -10.06
C GLU A 328 -5.76 1.43 -8.77
N VAL A 329 -5.51 0.20 -8.30
CA VAL A 329 -6.11 -0.38 -7.11
C VAL A 329 -5.03 -0.90 -6.17
N ILE A 330 -5.04 -0.40 -4.94
CA ILE A 330 -4.18 -0.89 -3.85
C ILE A 330 -5.04 -1.35 -2.67
N VAL A 331 -4.47 -2.16 -1.79
CA VAL A 331 -5.18 -2.73 -0.65
C VAL A 331 -4.46 -2.41 0.66
N GLN A 332 -5.21 -1.87 1.60
CA GLN A 332 -4.79 -1.65 2.98
C GLN A 332 -5.22 -2.85 3.84
N ALA A 333 -4.30 -3.38 4.64
CA ALA A 333 -4.62 -4.31 5.72
C ALA A 333 -4.44 -3.61 7.08
N LEU A 334 -5.44 -3.71 7.96
CA LEU A 334 -5.54 -3.00 9.24
C LEU A 334 -5.72 -4.01 10.38
N LYS A 335 -4.96 -3.84 11.47
CA LYS A 335 -5.15 -4.53 12.75
C LYS A 335 -5.28 -3.53 13.90
N THR A 336 -6.11 -3.88 14.88
CA THR A 336 -6.25 -3.13 16.13
C THR A 336 -5.61 -3.94 17.26
N HIS A 337 -4.64 -3.35 17.94
CA HIS A 337 -3.83 -4.00 18.97
C HIS A 337 -4.13 -3.46 20.35
N GLN A 338 -4.16 -4.33 21.35
CA GLN A 338 -4.27 -3.95 22.76
C GLN A 338 -2.88 -3.63 23.33
N TYR A 339 -2.80 -2.65 24.22
CA TYR A 339 -1.53 -2.21 24.84
C TYR A 339 -0.98 -3.13 25.94
N GLY A 340 -1.86 -3.89 26.62
CA GLY A 340 -1.49 -4.83 27.68
C GLY A 340 -1.73 -6.29 27.26
N PRO A 341 -1.56 -7.26 28.17
CA PRO A 341 -1.85 -8.68 27.93
C PRO A 341 -3.26 -8.92 27.36
N LEU A 342 -3.39 -9.89 26.47
CA LEU A 342 -4.62 -10.26 25.76
C LEU A 342 -5.71 -10.78 26.72
N ASP A 343 -5.32 -11.41 27.83
CA ASP A 343 -6.25 -11.89 28.87
C ASP A 343 -6.65 -10.80 29.88
N ARG A 344 -5.89 -9.70 29.94
CA ARG A 344 -6.09 -8.55 30.83
C ARG A 344 -5.72 -7.24 30.13
N PRO A 345 -6.53 -6.80 29.15
CA PRO A 345 -6.21 -5.62 28.35
C PRO A 345 -6.05 -4.37 29.21
N SER A 346 -4.96 -3.64 28.97
CA SER A 346 -4.81 -2.26 29.41
C SER A 346 -5.84 -1.37 28.71
N VAL A 347 -6.14 -0.21 29.30
CA VAL A 347 -7.04 0.78 28.69
C VAL A 347 -6.42 1.30 27.38
N GLY A 348 -7.18 1.20 26.30
CA GLY A 348 -6.79 1.72 24.98
C GLY A 348 -6.34 0.65 23.99
N ALA A 349 -6.27 1.06 22.74
CA ALA A 349 -5.79 0.24 21.63
C ALA A 349 -5.08 1.12 20.60
N ARG A 350 -4.25 0.49 19.76
CA ARG A 350 -3.59 1.15 18.64
C ARG A 350 -3.90 0.42 17.35
N ASP A 351 -4.33 1.18 16.36
CA ASP A 351 -4.44 0.69 14.99
C ASP A 351 -3.08 0.72 14.31
N THR A 352 -2.76 -0.37 13.62
CA THR A 352 -1.66 -0.42 12.66
C THR A 352 -2.20 -0.84 11.31
N ALA A 353 -1.62 -0.28 10.25
CA ALA A 353 -1.97 -0.64 8.90
C ALA A 353 -0.73 -0.74 8.00
N VAL A 354 -0.86 -1.56 6.97
CA VAL A 354 0.14 -1.81 5.94
C VAL A 354 -0.51 -1.79 4.56
N GLU A 355 0.26 -1.49 3.52
CA GLU A 355 -0.15 -1.73 2.13
C GLU A 355 0.25 -3.16 1.73
N LEU A 356 -0.66 -3.90 1.10
CA LEU A 356 -0.33 -5.20 0.52
C LEU A 356 0.68 -5.04 -0.62
N ARG A 357 1.53 -6.06 -0.82
CA ARG A 357 2.55 -6.00 -1.88
C ARG A 357 1.97 -5.91 -3.29
N GLN A 358 0.76 -6.40 -3.49
CA GLN A 358 0.16 -6.51 -4.81
C GLN A 358 -0.78 -5.32 -5.07
N ALA A 359 -0.42 -4.49 -6.04
CA ALA A 359 -1.33 -3.54 -6.67
C ALA A 359 -1.94 -4.15 -7.93
N ARG A 360 -3.10 -3.65 -8.34
CA ARG A 360 -3.82 -4.05 -9.56
C ARG A 360 -4.29 -2.84 -10.32
N ALA A 361 -4.70 -3.06 -11.56
CA ALA A 361 -5.25 -2.02 -12.40
C ALA A 361 -6.47 -2.55 -13.15
N VAL A 362 -7.39 -1.65 -13.43
CA VAL A 362 -8.54 -1.90 -14.29
C VAL A 362 -8.46 -0.91 -15.45
N LEU A 363 -8.52 -1.41 -16.66
CA LEU A 363 -8.59 -0.63 -17.89
C LEU A 363 -10.03 -0.61 -18.39
N VAL A 364 -10.46 0.53 -18.92
CA VAL A 364 -11.83 0.79 -19.33
C VAL A 364 -11.82 1.30 -20.76
N GLY A 365 -12.59 0.68 -21.64
CA GLY A 365 -12.73 1.15 -23.02
C GLY A 365 -13.54 2.45 -23.13
N PRO A 366 -13.52 3.11 -24.31
CA PRO A 366 -14.25 4.37 -24.52
C PRO A 366 -15.76 4.27 -24.26
N GLU A 367 -16.40 5.41 -24.05
CA GLU A 367 -17.85 5.47 -23.91
C GLU A 367 -18.54 5.04 -25.23
N PRO A 368 -19.45 4.04 -25.22
CA PRO A 368 -20.10 3.55 -26.44
C PRO A 368 -21.16 4.52 -26.99
N LYS A 369 -21.59 5.52 -26.21
CA LYS A 369 -22.56 6.56 -26.61
C LYS A 369 -22.05 7.96 -26.23
N PRO A 370 -20.91 8.40 -26.77
CA PRO A 370 -20.41 9.73 -26.47
C PRO A 370 -21.34 10.78 -27.10
N SER A 371 -21.21 12.04 -26.67
CA SER A 371 -21.94 13.16 -27.27
C SER A 371 -21.46 13.55 -28.69
N LEU A 372 -20.76 12.63 -29.37
CA LEU A 372 -20.12 12.82 -30.66
C LEU A 372 -21.16 13.09 -31.75
N ARG A 373 -20.94 14.16 -32.51
CA ARG A 373 -21.72 14.50 -33.70
C ARG A 373 -20.82 14.54 -34.93
N VAL A 374 -21.32 13.97 -36.02
CA VAL A 374 -20.65 13.95 -37.32
C VAL A 374 -21.32 14.98 -38.21
N ARG A 375 -20.56 15.94 -38.72
CA ARG A 375 -21.04 16.94 -39.68
C ARG A 375 -20.30 16.78 -41.00
N VAL A 376 -21.02 16.63 -42.10
CA VAL A 376 -20.41 16.67 -43.43
C VAL A 376 -20.52 18.07 -44.01
N ARG A 377 -19.41 18.56 -44.56
CA ARG A 377 -19.34 19.80 -45.33
C ARG A 377 -18.94 19.46 -46.75
N GLU A 378 -19.79 19.81 -47.71
CA GLU A 378 -19.54 19.67 -49.13
C GLU A 378 -19.53 21.06 -49.76
N GLY A 379 -18.57 21.32 -50.63
CA GLY A 379 -18.48 22.57 -51.38
C GLY A 379 -18.52 22.28 -52.88
N ILE A 380 -19.02 23.22 -53.67
CA ILE A 380 -19.17 23.07 -55.13
C ILE A 380 -17.82 22.75 -55.82
N ASP A 381 -16.72 23.32 -55.31
CA ASP A 381 -15.35 23.15 -55.85
C ASP A 381 -14.35 22.61 -54.82
N GLN A 382 -14.82 22.07 -53.69
CA GLN A 382 -13.96 21.56 -52.62
C GLN A 382 -14.30 20.11 -52.30
N PRO A 383 -13.30 19.26 -52.02
CA PRO A 383 -13.57 17.90 -51.56
C PRO A 383 -14.41 17.96 -50.28
N ALA A 384 -15.40 17.07 -50.20
CA ALA A 384 -16.20 16.97 -49.01
C ALA A 384 -15.32 16.64 -47.80
N THR A 385 -15.71 17.14 -46.63
CA THR A 385 -15.00 16.88 -45.38
C THR A 385 -15.96 16.50 -44.28
N VAL A 386 -15.52 15.62 -43.39
CA VAL A 386 -16.23 15.27 -42.17
C VAL A 386 -15.62 16.04 -41.02
N GLU A 387 -16.44 16.72 -40.23
CA GLU A 387 -16.07 17.29 -38.95
C GLU A 387 -16.68 16.49 -37.82
N LEU A 388 -15.85 16.15 -36.83
CA LEU A 388 -16.26 15.50 -35.59
C LEU A 388 -16.36 16.52 -34.47
N LEU A 389 -17.52 16.57 -33.82
CA LEU A 389 -17.86 17.55 -32.79
C LEU A 389 -18.17 16.82 -31.47
N ALA A 390 -17.67 17.31 -30.34
CA ALA A 390 -18.03 16.84 -29.00
C ALA A 390 -17.80 15.33 -28.72
N GLY A 391 -16.66 14.80 -29.15
CA GLY A 391 -16.22 13.46 -28.75
C GLY A 391 -15.57 13.44 -27.35
N GLU A 392 -15.26 12.23 -26.90
CA GLU A 392 -14.51 11.97 -25.67
C GLU A 392 -13.05 12.43 -25.85
N PRO A 393 -12.50 13.27 -24.94
CA PRO A 393 -11.10 13.68 -24.99
C PRO A 393 -10.14 12.49 -24.85
N GLY A 394 -9.01 12.50 -25.57
CA GLY A 394 -8.02 11.41 -25.51
C GLY A 394 -8.41 10.18 -26.34
N VAL A 395 -9.38 10.32 -27.25
CA VAL A 395 -9.90 9.21 -28.08
C VAL A 395 -9.73 9.52 -29.57
N HIS A 396 -9.30 8.51 -30.31
CA HIS A 396 -9.31 8.46 -31.77
C HIS A 396 -10.62 7.89 -32.28
N TYR A 397 -11.22 8.54 -33.27
CA TYR A 397 -12.40 8.08 -33.97
C TYR A 397 -12.09 7.72 -35.41
N SER A 398 -12.47 6.51 -35.80
CA SER A 398 -12.33 5.98 -37.16
C SER A 398 -13.70 5.80 -37.80
N LEU A 399 -13.88 6.31 -39.03
CA LEU A 399 -15.10 6.12 -39.80
C LEU A 399 -14.94 4.88 -40.69
N VAL A 400 -15.60 3.79 -40.31
CA VAL A 400 -15.59 2.53 -41.05
C VAL A 400 -16.78 2.48 -42.00
N LYS A 401 -16.48 2.44 -43.31
CA LYS A 401 -17.49 2.40 -44.35
C LYS A 401 -18.29 1.10 -44.30
N THR A 402 -19.62 1.20 -44.32
CA THR A 402 -20.53 0.05 -44.41
C THR A 402 -21.44 0.08 -45.63
N GLY A 403 -21.43 1.18 -46.39
CA GLY A 403 -22.19 1.33 -47.64
C GLY A 403 -21.90 2.68 -48.30
N GLY A 404 -22.26 2.83 -49.58
CA GLY A 404 -22.03 4.06 -50.36
C GLY A 404 -20.69 4.10 -51.09
N LYS A 405 -20.23 5.29 -51.48
CA LYS A 405 -19.00 5.47 -52.27
C LYS A 405 -17.88 6.16 -51.50
N ALA A 406 -18.18 7.11 -50.62
CA ALA A 406 -17.16 7.83 -49.88
C ALA A 406 -16.33 6.92 -48.95
N THR A 407 -15.03 7.21 -48.84
CA THR A 407 -14.05 6.55 -47.95
C THR A 407 -13.29 7.61 -47.14
N VAL A 408 -12.92 7.28 -45.90
CA VAL A 408 -12.04 8.08 -45.05
C VAL A 408 -10.88 7.19 -44.62
N ALA A 409 -9.65 7.63 -44.86
CA ALA A 409 -8.45 6.89 -44.48
C ALA A 409 -7.83 7.39 -43.16
N GLN A 410 -8.19 8.59 -42.73
CA GLN A 410 -7.64 9.27 -41.56
C GLN A 410 -8.46 8.94 -40.29
N THR A 411 -7.81 8.98 -39.13
CA THR A 411 -8.48 8.96 -37.83
C THR A 411 -8.54 10.37 -37.24
N ALA A 412 -9.59 10.67 -36.49
CA ALA A 412 -9.78 11.95 -35.84
C ALA A 412 -9.47 11.83 -34.34
N TYR A 413 -8.48 12.57 -33.85
CA TYR A 413 -8.19 12.67 -32.43
C TYR A 413 -8.98 13.82 -31.79
N VAL A 414 -9.63 13.58 -30.66
CA VAL A 414 -10.24 14.63 -29.85
C VAL A 414 -9.28 15.04 -28.75
N HIS A 415 -8.78 16.27 -28.84
CA HIS A 415 -7.71 16.77 -27.97
C HIS A 415 -8.11 16.87 -26.50
N GLN A 416 -7.21 16.45 -25.61
CA GLN A 416 -7.40 16.49 -24.16
C GLN A 416 -6.89 17.80 -23.54
N ARG A 417 -7.53 18.23 -22.45
CA ARG A 417 -7.00 19.28 -21.57
C ARG A 417 -6.00 18.66 -20.59
N ASP A 418 -5.14 19.50 -20.02
CA ASP A 418 -4.15 19.04 -19.04
C ASP A 418 -4.83 18.57 -17.74
N ASP A 419 -4.36 17.45 -17.19
CA ASP A 419 -4.96 16.80 -16.01
C ASP A 419 -4.71 17.58 -14.71
N ALA A 420 -3.62 18.36 -14.64
CA ALA A 420 -3.30 19.20 -13.50
C ALA A 420 -3.94 20.59 -13.60
N ASP A 421 -4.15 21.11 -14.81
CA ASP A 421 -4.84 22.37 -15.05
C ASP A 421 -5.63 22.37 -16.37
N SER A 422 -6.95 22.14 -16.25
CA SER A 422 -7.87 22.02 -17.38
C SER A 422 -7.99 23.29 -18.25
N ARG A 423 -7.38 24.40 -17.85
CA ARG A 423 -7.28 25.63 -18.67
C ARG A 423 -6.28 25.49 -19.80
N PHE A 424 -5.37 24.52 -19.72
CA PHE A 424 -4.34 24.29 -20.72
C PHE A 424 -4.67 23.08 -21.60
N ASN A 425 -4.26 23.15 -22.86
CA ASN A 425 -4.25 22.04 -23.81
C ASN A 425 -3.07 21.14 -23.50
N LYS A 426 -3.36 19.85 -23.38
CA LYS A 426 -2.33 18.84 -23.13
C LYS A 426 -1.31 18.83 -24.26
N GLY A 427 -0.02 18.76 -23.93
CA GLY A 427 1.09 18.69 -24.88
C GLY A 427 1.48 20.01 -25.55
N VAL A 428 0.65 21.07 -25.50
CA VAL A 428 0.97 22.36 -26.14
C VAL A 428 1.88 23.18 -25.24
N GLY A 429 3.16 23.32 -25.63
CA GLY A 429 4.18 24.00 -24.82
C GLY A 429 4.64 23.18 -23.60
N GLN A 430 4.22 21.92 -23.52
CA GLN A 430 4.50 20.97 -22.44
C GLN A 430 5.42 19.81 -22.89
N LEU A 431 6.08 19.97 -24.05
CA LEU A 431 6.90 18.95 -24.71
C LEU A 431 7.77 18.17 -23.72
N ARG A 432 7.36 16.91 -23.49
CA ARG A 432 8.22 15.83 -23.04
C ARG A 432 8.59 15.03 -24.29
N VAL A 433 9.88 14.78 -24.50
CA VAL A 433 10.34 13.90 -25.58
C VAL A 433 9.68 12.52 -25.33
N GLU A 434 9.05 11.94 -26.38
CA GLU A 434 8.37 10.61 -26.45
C GLU A 434 6.84 10.52 -26.25
N GLY A 435 6.10 11.60 -25.98
CA GLY A 435 4.65 11.50 -25.68
C GLY A 435 3.70 12.06 -26.74
N ASP A 436 3.62 13.38 -26.87
CA ASP A 436 2.45 14.01 -27.49
C ASP A 436 2.85 15.09 -28.49
N LEU A 437 2.71 14.79 -29.77
CA LEU A 437 2.92 15.78 -30.84
C LEU A 437 1.60 15.97 -31.59
N VAL A 438 0.75 16.86 -31.07
CA VAL A 438 -0.43 17.32 -31.80
C VAL A 438 -0.06 18.56 -32.59
N VAL A 439 -0.01 18.41 -33.91
CA VAL A 439 0.21 19.52 -34.84
C VAL A 439 -1.11 20.28 -35.00
N VAL A 440 -1.18 21.47 -34.38
CA VAL A 440 -2.28 22.42 -34.56
C VAL A 440 -2.28 22.92 -36.01
N ARG A 441 -3.45 23.04 -36.63
CA ARG A 441 -3.58 23.64 -37.96
C ARG A 441 -3.15 25.09 -37.95
N ASP A 442 -2.56 25.54 -39.04
CA ASP A 442 -2.28 26.96 -39.24
C ASP A 442 -3.62 27.75 -39.27
N GLY A 443 -3.89 28.46 -38.19
CA GLY A 443 -4.90 29.49 -38.11
C GLY A 443 -4.34 30.86 -38.53
N ALA A 444 -5.20 31.74 -39.01
CA ALA A 444 -4.85 33.09 -39.45
C ALA A 444 -4.04 33.89 -38.42
N GLU A 445 -3.22 34.82 -38.93
CA GLU A 445 -2.14 35.67 -38.38
C GLU A 445 -2.24 36.30 -36.97
N VAL A 446 -3.19 35.96 -36.10
CA VAL A 446 -3.26 36.51 -34.74
C VAL A 446 -2.46 35.62 -33.77
N PRO A 447 -1.49 36.16 -33.00
CA PRO A 447 -0.82 35.41 -31.96
C PRO A 447 -1.79 35.18 -30.79
N SER A 448 -2.55 34.09 -30.81
CA SER A 448 -3.28 33.57 -29.67
C SER A 448 -2.39 32.61 -28.87
N ASP A 449 -2.55 32.59 -27.55
CA ASP A 449 -1.92 31.58 -26.69
C ASP A 449 -2.59 30.22 -26.94
N ARG A 450 -2.02 29.45 -27.87
CA ARG A 450 -2.48 28.12 -28.28
C ARG A 450 -2.55 27.12 -27.13
N SER A 451 -1.82 27.37 -26.03
CA SER A 451 -1.90 26.52 -24.85
C SER A 451 -3.25 26.63 -24.15
N ARG A 452 -4.02 27.71 -24.36
CA ARG A 452 -5.32 27.93 -23.69
C ARG A 452 -6.52 27.90 -24.61
N GLU A 453 -6.31 28.16 -25.89
CA GLU A 453 -7.37 28.17 -26.91
C GLU A 453 -8.15 26.85 -26.92
N ALA A 454 -9.46 26.91 -27.18
CA ALA A 454 -10.23 25.67 -27.33
C ALA A 454 -9.69 24.86 -28.53
N PRO A 455 -9.47 23.55 -28.39
CA PRO A 455 -9.03 22.72 -29.51
C PRO A 455 -10.00 22.84 -30.68
N SER A 456 -9.45 22.97 -31.89
CA SER A 456 -10.24 22.91 -33.12
C SER A 456 -10.89 21.53 -33.26
N ASN A 457 -12.10 21.50 -33.82
CA ASN A 457 -12.77 20.24 -34.13
C ASN A 457 -11.95 19.43 -35.13
N ALA A 458 -11.88 18.11 -34.94
CA ALA A 458 -11.20 17.22 -35.88
C ALA A 458 -11.95 17.21 -37.22
N ARG A 459 -11.22 17.41 -38.32
CA ARG A 459 -11.77 17.37 -39.69
C ARG A 459 -11.00 16.37 -40.52
N LEU A 460 -11.73 15.49 -41.18
CA LEU A 460 -11.22 14.39 -42.00
C LEU A 460 -11.59 14.67 -43.46
N GLU A 461 -10.66 14.38 -44.35
CA GLU A 461 -10.89 14.48 -45.79
C GLU A 461 -11.64 13.25 -46.30
N LEU A 462 -12.70 13.48 -47.09
CA LEU A 462 -13.42 12.41 -47.76
C LEU A 462 -12.86 12.23 -49.17
N SER A 463 -12.78 10.97 -49.61
CA SER A 463 -12.58 10.63 -51.01
C SER A 463 -13.85 10.00 -51.57
N GLY A 464 -14.31 10.48 -52.73
CA GLY A 464 -15.50 9.96 -53.41
C GLY A 464 -16.82 10.65 -53.00
N VAL A 465 -17.92 10.19 -53.62
CA VAL A 465 -19.25 10.80 -53.45
C VAL A 465 -19.85 10.42 -52.10
N VAL A 466 -20.30 11.45 -51.36
CA VAL A 466 -20.83 11.34 -50.00
C VAL A 466 -22.24 10.76 -49.95
N ASP A 467 -23.07 11.05 -50.95
CA ASP A 467 -24.49 10.68 -50.94
C ASP A 467 -24.74 9.19 -50.63
N GLY A 468 -25.66 8.97 -49.68
CA GLY A 468 -26.08 7.62 -49.28
C GLY A 468 -25.01 6.79 -48.58
N THR A 469 -23.89 7.41 -48.18
CA THR A 469 -22.81 6.71 -47.48
C THR A 469 -23.20 6.44 -46.02
N ARG A 470 -22.86 5.24 -45.55
CA ARG A 470 -23.16 4.79 -44.20
C ARG A 470 -21.89 4.41 -43.47
N TRP A 471 -21.73 4.95 -42.27
CA TRP A 471 -20.55 4.78 -41.46
C TRP A 471 -20.90 4.14 -40.13
N LYS A 472 -20.06 3.18 -39.76
CA LYS A 472 -19.84 2.81 -38.37
C LYS A 472 -18.71 3.67 -37.82
N LEU A 473 -18.78 4.00 -36.54
CA LEU A 473 -17.70 4.71 -35.86
C LEU A 473 -17.07 3.77 -34.85
N VAL A 474 -15.75 3.67 -34.90
CA VAL A 474 -14.95 2.95 -33.91
C VAL A 474 -14.17 4.00 -33.11
N ALA A 475 -14.29 3.92 -31.79
CA ALA A 475 -13.53 4.73 -30.86
C ALA A 475 -12.37 3.91 -30.30
N ARG A 476 -11.18 4.49 -30.26
CA ARG A 476 -9.95 3.89 -29.71
C ARG A 476 -9.32 4.88 -28.73
N GLN A 477 -9.15 4.49 -27.47
CA GLN A 477 -8.53 5.35 -26.46
C GLN A 477 -7.02 5.40 -26.66
N THR A 478 -6.40 6.58 -26.63
CA THR A 478 -4.97 6.71 -26.95
C THR A 478 -4.04 5.99 -25.96
N MET A 479 -4.38 5.98 -24.67
CA MET A 479 -3.46 5.56 -23.61
C MET A 479 -3.38 4.03 -23.42
N ASN A 480 -4.50 3.34 -23.62
CA ASN A 480 -4.60 1.88 -23.44
C ASN A 480 -5.01 1.15 -24.74
N ASP A 481 -5.26 1.90 -25.81
CA ASP A 481 -5.67 1.47 -27.15
C ASP A 481 -6.96 0.60 -27.17
N LEU A 482 -7.77 0.62 -26.11
CA LEU A 482 -9.02 -0.14 -26.07
C LEU A 482 -10.01 0.42 -27.08
N GLU A 483 -10.70 -0.47 -27.77
CA GLU A 483 -11.59 -0.13 -28.86
C GLU A 483 -13.05 -0.48 -28.56
N VAL A 484 -13.96 0.34 -29.05
CA VAL A 484 -15.40 0.07 -29.02
C VAL A 484 -16.07 0.57 -30.30
N GLU A 485 -16.97 -0.25 -30.88
CA GLU A 485 -17.90 0.22 -31.90
C GLU A 485 -18.96 1.09 -31.21
N LEU A 486 -19.05 2.36 -31.61
CA LEU A 486 -20.05 3.28 -31.07
C LEU A 486 -21.46 2.79 -31.41
N GLN A 487 -22.38 2.94 -30.47
CA GLN A 487 -23.78 2.62 -30.68
C GLN A 487 -24.44 3.70 -31.54
N GLY A 488 -24.70 3.34 -32.79
CA GLY A 488 -25.34 4.21 -33.76
C GLY A 488 -24.71 4.06 -35.13
N ARG A 489 -25.26 4.77 -36.12
CA ARG A 489 -24.67 4.87 -37.46
C ARG A 489 -24.76 6.31 -37.91
N ALA A 490 -23.69 6.81 -38.51
CA ALA A 490 -23.74 8.07 -39.24
C ALA A 490 -24.15 7.77 -40.68
N ASN A 491 -25.27 8.34 -41.10
CA ASN A 491 -25.76 8.23 -42.47
C ASN A 491 -25.72 9.61 -43.10
N THR A 492 -25.11 9.70 -44.27
CA THR A 492 -25.26 10.89 -45.11
C THR A 492 -26.49 10.69 -45.97
N GLY A 493 -27.46 11.60 -45.82
CA GLY A 493 -28.59 11.68 -46.74
C GLY A 493 -28.11 11.96 -48.16
N THR A 494 -29.02 11.90 -49.12
CA THR A 494 -28.74 12.47 -50.44
C THR A 494 -28.88 13.99 -50.32
N ALA A 495 -27.84 14.75 -50.64
CA ALA A 495 -27.96 16.20 -50.68
C ALA A 495 -29.02 16.57 -51.75
N PRO A 496 -30.01 17.40 -51.41
CA PRO A 496 -30.99 17.82 -52.42
C PRO A 496 -30.29 18.72 -53.44
N GLN A 497 -30.57 18.46 -54.72
CA GLN A 497 -30.02 19.27 -55.81
C GLN A 497 -30.48 20.72 -55.65
N ALA A 498 -29.53 21.63 -55.52
CA ALA A 498 -29.76 23.06 -55.50
C ALA A 498 -29.26 23.69 -56.81
N SER A 499 -30.08 24.54 -57.41
CA SER A 499 -29.75 25.28 -58.62
C SER A 499 -30.00 26.77 -58.42
N LEU A 500 -29.06 27.58 -58.86
CA LEU A 500 -29.21 29.02 -58.90
C LEU A 500 -29.94 29.42 -60.19
N GLU A 501 -30.99 30.23 -60.11
CA GLU A 501 -31.77 30.66 -61.28
C GLU A 501 -30.90 31.47 -62.28
N SER A 502 -29.90 32.19 -61.79
CA SER A 502 -28.93 32.91 -62.62
C SER A 502 -27.55 32.97 -61.97
N PRO A 503 -26.47 32.54 -62.65
CA PRO A 503 -25.11 32.47 -62.10
C PRO A 503 -24.47 33.84 -61.84
N THR A 504 -25.07 34.92 -62.35
CA THR A 504 -24.63 36.29 -62.10
C THR A 504 -25.85 37.16 -61.91
N VAL A 505 -25.88 37.90 -60.82
CA VAL A 505 -26.99 38.79 -60.44
C VAL A 505 -26.43 40.21 -60.32
N ALA A 506 -27.14 41.20 -60.86
CA ALA A 506 -26.71 42.59 -60.76
C ALA A 506 -26.70 43.05 -59.30
N ALA A 507 -25.72 43.87 -58.92
CA ALA A 507 -25.68 44.46 -57.58
C ALA A 507 -27.00 45.20 -57.27
N GLY A 508 -27.52 45.00 -56.06
CA GLY A 508 -28.83 45.48 -55.62
C GLY A 508 -30.01 44.58 -56.00
N SER A 509 -29.81 43.53 -56.82
CA SER A 509 -30.83 42.55 -57.16
C SER A 509 -30.72 41.30 -56.29
N SER A 510 -31.79 40.51 -56.21
CA SER A 510 -31.79 39.25 -55.46
C SER A 510 -31.50 38.04 -56.32
N ALA A 511 -30.87 37.05 -55.70
CA ALA A 511 -30.62 35.74 -56.26
C ALA A 511 -31.64 34.75 -55.69
N LYS A 512 -32.12 33.84 -56.55
CA LYS A 512 -33.01 32.75 -56.14
C LYS A 512 -32.30 31.42 -56.28
N VAL A 513 -32.21 30.71 -55.15
CA VAL A 513 -31.70 29.34 -55.09
C VAL A 513 -32.88 28.41 -54.95
N THR A 514 -33.03 27.51 -55.91
CA THR A 514 -34.08 26.49 -55.92
C THR A 514 -33.50 25.16 -55.46
N VAL A 515 -34.08 24.58 -54.41
CA VAL A 515 -33.78 23.25 -53.91
C VAL A 515 -34.88 22.32 -54.43
N ALA A 516 -34.55 21.45 -55.39
CA ALA A 516 -35.54 20.71 -56.18
C ALA A 516 -36.41 19.73 -55.37
N ALA A 517 -35.87 19.18 -54.27
CA ALA A 517 -36.58 18.25 -53.40
C ALA A 517 -36.13 18.46 -51.94
N SER A 518 -36.71 19.45 -51.27
CA SER A 518 -36.38 19.75 -49.86
C SER A 518 -36.91 18.67 -48.91
N ASP A 519 -36.16 18.35 -47.86
CA ASP A 519 -36.57 17.42 -46.80
C ASP A 519 -37.35 18.18 -45.72
N ALA A 520 -38.57 17.73 -45.43
CA ALA A 520 -39.46 18.33 -44.45
C ALA A 520 -38.90 18.35 -43.01
N ALA A 521 -37.95 17.47 -42.70
CA ALA A 521 -37.28 17.43 -41.40
C ALA A 521 -36.08 18.39 -41.29
N MET A 522 -35.69 19.04 -42.39
CA MET A 522 -34.46 19.84 -42.48
C MET A 522 -34.75 21.34 -42.59
N ARG A 523 -33.82 22.15 -42.07
CA ARG A 523 -33.81 23.60 -42.27
C ARG A 523 -32.71 23.95 -43.27
N TYR A 524 -33.08 24.77 -44.23
CA TYR A 524 -32.20 25.29 -45.26
C TYR A 524 -31.83 26.73 -44.93
N LEU A 525 -30.56 27.05 -45.11
CA LEU A 525 -29.99 28.38 -44.92
C LEU A 525 -29.31 28.76 -46.24
N LEU A 526 -29.52 30.00 -46.69
CA LEU A 526 -28.75 30.62 -47.76
C LEU A 526 -27.84 31.65 -47.10
N GLU A 527 -26.53 31.47 -47.23
CA GLU A 527 -25.53 32.32 -46.59
C GLU A 527 -24.72 33.09 -47.63
N ASP A 528 -24.19 34.26 -47.25
CA ASP A 528 -23.14 34.90 -48.04
C ASP A 528 -21.74 34.30 -47.75
N GLY A 529 -20.74 34.72 -48.52
CA GLY A 529 -19.35 34.29 -48.35
C GLY A 529 -18.70 34.66 -47.01
N ALA A 530 -19.37 35.48 -46.19
CA ALA A 530 -18.96 35.81 -44.83
C ALA A 530 -19.75 35.01 -43.77
N GLY A 531 -20.64 34.09 -44.18
CA GLY A 531 -21.46 33.27 -43.29
C GLY A 531 -22.69 33.99 -42.72
N LYS A 532 -23.08 35.14 -43.30
CA LYS A 532 -24.32 35.82 -42.91
C LYS A 532 -25.50 35.11 -43.56
N VAL A 533 -26.46 34.69 -42.75
CA VAL A 533 -27.73 34.13 -43.25
C VAL A 533 -28.54 35.21 -43.96
N LEU A 534 -28.73 35.03 -45.26
CA LEU A 534 -29.54 35.87 -46.14
C LEU A 534 -30.99 35.42 -46.19
N ALA A 535 -31.21 34.09 -46.17
CA ALA A 535 -32.54 33.50 -46.10
C ALA A 535 -32.53 32.18 -45.31
N SER A 536 -33.68 31.84 -44.72
CA SER A 536 -33.89 30.54 -44.06
C SER A 536 -35.30 30.05 -44.32
N ALA A 537 -35.44 28.75 -44.59
CA ALA A 537 -36.73 28.09 -44.67
C ALA A 537 -36.64 26.65 -44.15
N VAL A 538 -37.76 26.14 -43.65
CA VAL A 538 -37.90 24.71 -43.32
C VAL A 538 -38.32 24.00 -44.60
N GLY A 539 -37.75 22.84 -44.89
CA GLY A 539 -38.13 22.06 -46.05
C GLY A 539 -39.58 21.61 -45.98
N THR A 540 -40.12 21.24 -47.14
CA THR A 540 -41.55 20.94 -47.30
C THR A 540 -41.81 19.54 -47.86
N GLY A 541 -40.77 18.79 -48.22
CA GLY A 541 -40.90 17.57 -49.02
C GLY A 541 -41.00 17.84 -50.53
N ALA A 542 -41.01 19.11 -50.95
CA ALA A 542 -41.15 19.56 -52.33
C ALA A 542 -40.07 20.60 -52.68
N GLU A 543 -40.20 21.23 -53.85
CA GLU A 543 -39.33 22.34 -54.26
C GLU A 543 -39.37 23.48 -53.22
N LEU A 544 -38.19 24.00 -52.87
CA LEU A 544 -38.03 25.11 -51.94
C LEU A 544 -37.18 26.20 -52.59
N ILE A 545 -37.68 27.44 -52.56
CA ILE A 545 -36.97 28.60 -53.12
C ILE A 545 -36.47 29.48 -51.96
N LEU A 546 -35.17 29.75 -51.95
CA LEU A 546 -34.52 30.70 -51.05
C LEU A 546 -34.16 31.97 -51.84
N ASP A 547 -34.71 33.11 -51.45
CA ASP A 547 -34.44 34.41 -52.05
C ASP A 547 -33.44 35.17 -51.17
N SER A 548 -32.29 35.55 -51.72
CA SER A 548 -31.21 36.19 -50.98
C SER A 548 -31.51 37.62 -50.52
N GLY A 549 -32.56 38.25 -51.04
CA GLY A 549 -32.70 39.70 -51.01
C GLY A 549 -31.59 40.40 -51.81
N ALA A 550 -31.56 41.74 -51.76
CA ALA A 550 -30.61 42.53 -52.52
C ALA A 550 -29.14 42.22 -52.14
N LEU A 551 -28.33 41.85 -53.13
CA LEU A 551 -26.92 41.50 -52.95
C LEU A 551 -25.99 42.68 -53.25
N GLU A 552 -24.88 42.77 -52.53
CA GLU A 552 -23.82 43.72 -52.83
C GLU A 552 -22.92 43.19 -53.96
N ALA A 553 -22.14 44.08 -54.58
CA ALA A 553 -21.20 43.67 -55.61
C ALA A 553 -20.12 42.73 -55.03
N GLY A 554 -19.94 41.57 -55.66
CA GLY A 554 -18.93 40.59 -55.24
C GLY A 554 -19.38 39.60 -54.15
N THR A 555 -20.64 39.64 -53.72
CA THR A 555 -21.19 38.63 -52.80
C THR A 555 -21.15 37.22 -53.42
N ARG A 556 -20.60 36.27 -52.67
CA ARG A 556 -20.68 34.82 -52.98
C ARG A 556 -21.79 34.20 -52.12
N LEU A 557 -22.49 33.20 -52.65
CA LEU A 557 -23.57 32.49 -51.95
C LEU A 557 -23.13 31.07 -51.59
N TRP A 558 -23.60 30.57 -50.45
CA TRP A 558 -23.35 29.23 -49.92
C TRP A 558 -24.65 28.56 -49.47
#